data_AF-A0A0J9TM91-F1
#
_entry.id   AF-A0A0J9TM91-F1
#
_cell.length_a   1.000
_cell.length_b   1.000
_cell.length_c   1.000
_cell.angle_alpha   90.00
_cell.angle_beta   90.00
_cell.angle_gamma   90.00
#
_symmetry.space_group_name_H-M   'P 1'
#
loop_
_entity.id
_entity.type
_entity.pdbx_description
1 polymer ?
#
loop_
_entity_poly.entity_id
_entity_poly.type
_entity_poly.pdbx_seq_one_letter_code
_entity_poly.pdbx_strand_id
1 'polypeptide(L)'
;MDCPPKIENDSYNFLDNVDEYVQASEKINSVNLKPNDNNDCANFSNQHAKSFTEIGKNICEQFLKLYKSLPNIKNYIVDGTCSKKDCGFLNYWLNFELKKHNQNTCVNEFHNGIESQCDNTISNVLPVGVIFNIREDHLYKIDKLYNLYSKYNKLNTIIESAPEKDKQEILTLSTQCCADYNDVSYICKDGNANSSIFCNKLNNFKTKYEELKNKVDRDKSEFSDCFKSLSECPNTKIISTAVTGSIIGLIPLLGVLYKVSELNIKL
;
A
#
# COMPACT_ATOMS: atom_id res chain seq x y z
N MET A 1 3.86 11.57 24.51
CA MET A 1 2.65 10.75 24.63
C MET A 1 3.03 9.35 24.18
N ASP A 2 2.69 8.33 24.96
CA ASP A 2 2.85 6.95 24.50
C ASP A 2 1.70 6.65 23.54
N CYS A 3 2.04 6.23 22.32
CA CYS A 3 1.07 5.74 21.33
C CYS A 3 1.10 4.21 21.36
N PRO A 4 0.37 3.54 22.27
CA PRO A 4 0.49 2.09 22.41
C PRO A 4 0.08 1.41 21.10
N PRO A 5 0.99 0.66 20.45
CA PRO A 5 0.65 -0.01 19.21
C PRO A 5 -0.34 -1.14 19.47
N LYS A 6 -1.28 -1.31 18.55
CA LYS A 6 -2.27 -2.40 18.60
C LYS A 6 -1.93 -3.47 17.57
N ILE A 7 -2.36 -4.68 17.90
CA ILE A 7 -2.52 -5.77 16.94
C ILE A 7 -4.02 -5.96 16.79
N GLU A 8 -4.55 -5.64 15.63
CA GLU A 8 -5.93 -5.98 15.31
C GLU A 8 -5.92 -6.92 14.12
N ASN A 9 -6.54 -8.08 14.29
CA ASN A 9 -6.71 -9.07 13.23
C ASN A 9 -7.39 -8.43 12.00
N ASP A 10 -8.29 -7.48 12.24
CA ASP A 10 -9.01 -6.74 11.22
C ASP A 10 -8.10 -5.83 10.36
N SER A 11 -6.86 -5.53 10.79
CA SER A 11 -5.88 -4.79 9.97
C SER A 11 -5.49 -5.50 8.68
N TYR A 12 -5.77 -6.81 8.55
CA TYR A 12 -5.52 -7.59 7.33
C TYR A 12 -6.78 -7.75 6.46
N ASN A 13 -7.96 -7.30 6.90
CA ASN A 13 -9.22 -7.59 6.22
C ASN A 13 -9.34 -6.89 4.87
N PHE A 14 -8.75 -5.69 4.74
CA PHE A 14 -8.77 -4.96 3.47
C PHE A 14 -8.04 -5.72 2.35
N LEU A 15 -7.12 -6.62 2.69
CA LEU A 15 -6.39 -7.43 1.72
C LEU A 15 -7.30 -8.42 0.95
N ASP A 16 -8.52 -8.70 1.44
CA ASP A 16 -9.48 -9.52 0.69
C ASP A 16 -10.03 -8.81 -0.56
N ASN A 17 -10.00 -7.47 -0.58
CA ASN A 17 -10.40 -6.61 -1.70
C ASN A 17 -9.25 -5.67 -2.10
N VAL A 18 -8.00 -6.12 -1.94
CA VAL A 18 -6.79 -5.33 -2.19
C VAL A 18 -6.76 -4.67 -3.57
N ASP A 19 -7.36 -5.32 -4.58
CA ASP A 19 -7.38 -4.81 -5.95
C ASP A 19 -8.13 -3.47 -6.06
N GLU A 20 -9.22 -3.30 -5.30
CA GLU A 20 -9.96 -2.05 -5.23
C GLU A 20 -9.08 -0.92 -4.64
N TYR A 21 -8.32 -1.24 -3.58
CA TYR A 21 -7.45 -0.28 -2.89
C TYR A 21 -6.18 0.06 -3.69
N VAL A 22 -5.63 -0.90 -4.43
CA VAL A 22 -4.53 -0.66 -5.38
C VAL A 22 -5.01 0.30 -6.47
N GLN A 23 -6.17 0.05 -7.08
CA GLN A 23 -6.71 0.94 -8.11
C GLN A 23 -7.04 2.34 -7.57
N ALA A 24 -7.58 2.42 -6.35
CA ALA A 24 -7.83 3.71 -5.69
C ALA A 24 -6.52 4.49 -5.48
N SER A 25 -5.45 3.80 -5.05
CA SER A 25 -4.12 4.40 -4.86
C SER A 25 -3.50 4.87 -6.17
N GLU A 26 -3.66 4.14 -7.27
CA GLU A 26 -3.15 4.54 -8.59
C GLU A 26 -3.89 5.77 -9.15
N LYS A 27 -5.19 5.88 -8.87
CA LYS A 27 -6.04 6.97 -9.35
C LYS A 27 -6.03 8.20 -8.45
N ILE A 28 -5.41 8.13 -7.27
CA ILE A 28 -5.42 9.19 -6.26
C ILE A 28 -4.98 10.56 -6.82
N ASN A 29 -3.99 10.58 -7.71
CA ASN A 29 -3.44 11.81 -8.29
C ASN A 29 -4.41 12.52 -9.25
N SER A 30 -5.40 11.80 -9.77
CA SER A 30 -6.50 12.37 -10.57
C SER A 30 -7.61 12.99 -9.73
N VAL A 31 -7.60 12.76 -8.41
CA VAL A 31 -8.59 13.34 -7.51
C VAL A 31 -8.19 14.76 -7.13
N ASN A 32 -9.01 15.70 -7.58
CA ASN A 32 -8.84 17.10 -7.24
C ASN A 32 -9.49 17.43 -5.90
N LEU A 33 -8.70 18.04 -5.02
CA LEU A 33 -9.20 18.69 -3.82
C LEU A 33 -9.75 20.08 -4.16
N LYS A 34 -10.78 20.51 -3.43
CA LYS A 34 -11.26 21.88 -3.54
C LYS A 34 -10.24 22.82 -2.89
N PRO A 35 -10.24 24.12 -3.25
CA PRO A 35 -9.36 25.09 -2.61
C PRO A 35 -9.47 25.11 -1.08
N ASN A 36 -10.68 24.93 -0.54
CA ASN A 36 -10.91 24.86 0.91
C ASN A 36 -10.20 23.66 1.53
N ASP A 37 -10.32 22.46 0.97
CA ASP A 37 -9.64 21.26 1.49
C ASP A 37 -8.10 21.43 1.54
N ASN A 38 -7.51 22.11 0.55
CA ASN A 38 -6.07 22.41 0.54
C ASN A 38 -5.70 23.41 1.65
N ASN A 39 -6.57 24.38 1.94
CA ASN A 39 -6.39 25.33 3.03
C ASN A 39 -6.55 24.65 4.40
N ASP A 40 -7.52 23.74 4.52
CA ASP A 40 -7.74 22.92 5.71
C ASP A 40 -6.52 22.05 6.02
N CYS A 41 -5.93 21.41 4.99
CA CYS A 41 -4.67 20.67 5.17
C CYS A 41 -3.47 21.57 5.52
N ALA A 42 -3.45 22.82 5.04
CA ALA A 42 -2.43 23.79 5.45
C ALA A 42 -2.59 24.18 6.93
N ASN A 43 -3.82 24.43 7.38
CA ASN A 43 -4.15 24.72 8.77
C ASN A 43 -3.83 23.54 9.69
N PHE A 44 -4.24 22.33 9.30
CA PHE A 44 -3.86 21.07 9.95
C PHE A 44 -2.36 21.00 10.15
N SER A 45 -1.59 21.19 9.09
CA SER A 45 -0.17 20.98 9.17
C SER A 45 0.51 22.00 10.10
N ASN A 46 0.07 23.26 10.05
CA ASN A 46 0.57 24.32 10.93
C ASN A 46 0.20 24.11 12.41
N GLN A 47 -0.85 23.34 12.71
CA GLN A 47 -1.31 23.12 14.10
C GLN A 47 -0.82 21.78 14.66
N HIS A 48 -0.90 20.71 13.88
CA HIS A 48 -0.73 19.33 14.30
C HIS A 48 0.54 18.65 13.75
N ALA A 49 1.17 19.21 12.71
CA ALA A 49 2.39 18.67 12.10
C ALA A 49 3.54 19.71 12.04
N LYS A 50 3.60 20.60 13.04
CA LYS A 50 4.51 21.76 13.10
C LYS A 50 5.99 21.46 12.84
N SER A 51 6.47 20.28 13.24
CA SER A 51 7.86 19.86 13.05
C SER A 51 8.16 19.34 11.63
N PHE A 52 7.13 19.14 10.80
CA PHE A 52 7.25 18.59 9.44
C PHE A 52 6.14 19.13 8.51
N THR A 53 5.89 20.44 8.55
CA THR A 53 4.70 21.07 7.95
C THR A 53 4.48 20.73 6.47
N GLU A 54 5.51 20.69 5.64
CA GLU A 54 5.34 20.36 4.22
C GLU A 54 4.91 18.90 4.02
N ILE A 55 5.56 17.98 4.73
CA ILE A 55 5.25 16.54 4.71
C ILE A 55 3.85 16.30 5.29
N GLY A 56 3.53 16.91 6.42
CA GLY A 56 2.22 16.78 7.09
C GLY A 56 1.08 17.25 6.20
N LYS A 57 1.27 18.38 5.49
CA LYS A 57 0.30 18.90 4.53
C LYS A 57 0.10 17.91 3.37
N ASN A 58 1.18 17.40 2.78
CA ASN A 58 1.11 16.44 1.68
C ASN A 58 0.41 15.13 2.10
N ILE A 59 0.70 14.60 3.29
CA ILE A 59 0.03 13.40 3.82
C ILE A 59 -1.46 13.69 4.02
N CYS A 60 -1.84 14.84 4.58
CA CYS A 60 -3.24 15.25 4.72
C CYS A 60 -3.97 15.30 3.36
N GLU A 61 -3.37 15.96 2.36
CA GLU A 61 -3.99 16.09 1.03
C GLU A 61 -4.20 14.72 0.37
N GLN A 62 -3.22 13.84 0.46
CA GLN A 62 -3.36 12.48 -0.05
C GLN A 62 -4.40 11.67 0.73
N PHE A 63 -4.43 11.79 2.06
CA PHE A 63 -5.44 11.14 2.88
C PHE A 63 -6.86 11.55 2.46
N LEU A 64 -7.10 12.86 2.25
CA LEU A 64 -8.40 13.36 1.78
C LEU A 64 -8.76 12.87 0.37
N LYS A 65 -7.76 12.74 -0.52
CA LYS A 65 -7.98 12.17 -1.85
C LYS A 65 -8.34 10.68 -1.79
N LEU A 66 -7.68 9.89 -0.94
CA LEU A 66 -8.05 8.50 -0.70
C LEU A 66 -9.46 8.40 -0.13
N TYR A 67 -9.75 9.16 0.92
CA TYR A 67 -11.07 9.21 1.54
C TYR A 67 -12.19 9.45 0.51
N LYS A 68 -11.98 10.36 -0.44
CA LYS A 68 -12.92 10.62 -1.55
C LYS A 68 -12.94 9.56 -2.65
N SER A 69 -11.89 8.76 -2.78
CA SER A 69 -11.76 7.74 -3.82
C SER A 69 -12.35 6.40 -3.42
N LEU A 70 -12.45 6.12 -2.12
CA LEU A 70 -12.90 4.83 -1.61
C LEU A 70 -14.43 4.67 -1.75
N PRO A 71 -14.89 3.59 -2.40
CA PRO A 71 -16.28 3.45 -2.84
C PRO A 71 -17.29 3.32 -1.69
N ASN A 72 -16.91 2.74 -0.56
CA ASN A 72 -17.85 2.50 0.55
C ASN A 72 -17.83 3.62 1.60
N ILE A 73 -16.79 4.45 1.65
CA ILE A 73 -16.76 5.64 2.51
C ILE A 73 -17.80 6.68 2.08
N LYS A 74 -18.04 6.83 0.76
CA LYS A 74 -19.03 7.78 0.22
C LYS A 74 -20.48 7.37 0.44
N ASN A 75 -20.77 6.06 0.46
CA ASN A 75 -22.15 5.55 0.38
C ASN A 75 -22.64 4.83 1.64
N TYR A 76 -21.76 4.43 2.57
CA TYR A 76 -22.11 3.52 3.67
C TYR A 76 -21.79 4.00 5.08
N ILE A 77 -21.38 5.27 5.30
CA ILE A 77 -21.42 5.81 6.66
C ILE A 77 -22.86 6.22 6.99
N VAL A 78 -23.75 5.23 6.96
CA VAL A 78 -25.04 5.27 7.66
C VAL A 78 -24.70 4.85 9.09
N ASP A 79 -25.12 5.65 10.06
CA ASP A 79 -24.95 5.40 11.51
C ASP A 79 -23.51 5.37 12.05
N GLY A 80 -22.58 6.11 11.41
CA GLY A 80 -21.20 6.19 11.90
C GLY A 80 -20.42 4.88 11.73
N THR A 81 -20.83 4.03 10.79
CA THR A 81 -20.15 2.78 10.47
C THR A 81 -19.32 2.91 9.20
N CYS A 82 -18.02 2.70 9.32
CA CYS A 82 -17.14 2.56 8.17
C CYS A 82 -17.01 1.08 7.84
N SER A 83 -16.98 0.71 6.55
CA SER A 83 -16.62 -0.65 6.15
C SER A 83 -15.30 -1.03 6.81
N LYS A 84 -15.27 -2.18 7.51
CA LYS A 84 -14.05 -2.70 8.16
C LYS A 84 -12.85 -2.74 7.20
N LYS A 85 -13.10 -2.94 5.90
CA LYS A 85 -12.08 -2.99 4.85
C LYS A 85 -11.57 -1.59 4.48
N ASP A 86 -12.46 -0.63 4.22
CA ASP A 86 -12.07 0.74 3.83
C ASP A 86 -11.30 1.44 4.96
N CYS A 87 -11.79 1.33 6.20
CA CYS A 87 -11.10 1.89 7.35
C CYS A 87 -9.82 1.12 7.68
N GLY A 88 -9.80 -0.20 7.49
CA GLY A 88 -8.58 -0.99 7.59
C GLY A 88 -7.49 -0.51 6.63
N PHE A 89 -7.87 -0.20 5.38
CA PHE A 89 -6.96 0.34 4.39
C PHE A 89 -6.48 1.76 4.74
N LEU A 90 -7.38 2.68 5.11
CA LEU A 90 -6.98 4.04 5.53
C LEU A 90 -6.03 4.01 6.74
N ASN A 91 -6.29 3.14 7.71
CA ASN A 91 -5.43 2.96 8.87
C ASN A 91 -4.04 2.44 8.46
N TYR A 92 -3.97 1.41 7.62
CA TYR A 92 -2.72 0.90 7.06
C TYR A 92 -1.95 2.01 6.33
N TRP A 93 -2.61 2.71 5.40
CA TRP A 93 -1.98 3.70 4.55
C TRP A 93 -1.38 4.85 5.39
N LEU A 94 -2.11 5.34 6.38
CA LEU A 94 -1.62 6.43 7.23
C LEU A 94 -0.44 6.01 8.12
N ASN A 95 -0.50 4.79 8.69
CA ASN A 95 0.64 4.21 9.40
C ASN A 95 1.88 4.10 8.51
N PHE A 96 1.70 3.61 7.27
CA PHE A 96 2.77 3.45 6.31
C PHE A 96 3.42 4.79 5.93
N GLU A 97 2.63 5.80 5.55
CA GLU A 97 3.18 7.09 5.12
C GLU A 97 3.89 7.82 6.25
N LEU A 98 3.35 7.80 7.48
CA LEU A 98 4.04 8.39 8.62
C LEU A 98 5.36 7.68 8.93
N LYS A 99 5.39 6.34 8.87
CA LYS A 99 6.63 5.56 9.07
C LYS A 99 7.66 5.82 7.98
N LYS A 100 7.25 5.86 6.71
CA LYS A 100 8.10 6.13 5.54
C LYS A 100 8.80 7.47 5.64
N HIS A 101 8.14 8.48 6.23
CA HIS A 101 8.72 9.79 6.47
C HIS A 101 9.45 9.90 7.82
N ASN A 102 9.71 8.78 8.52
CA ASN A 102 10.35 8.72 9.85
C ASN A 102 9.67 9.63 10.90
N GLN A 103 8.36 9.80 10.81
CA GLN A 103 7.62 10.67 11.72
C GLN A 103 7.19 9.88 12.96
N ASN A 104 7.77 10.25 14.11
CA ASN A 104 7.42 9.67 15.41
C ASN A 104 6.19 10.39 16.00
N THR A 105 5.05 10.27 15.32
CA THR A 105 3.77 10.82 15.77
C THR A 105 2.74 9.71 15.98
N CYS A 106 1.81 9.91 16.92
CA CYS A 106 0.71 8.97 17.08
C CYS A 106 -0.24 9.08 15.88
N VAL A 107 -0.57 7.94 15.26
CA VAL A 107 -1.34 7.90 14.01
C VAL A 107 -2.76 8.41 14.24
N ASN A 108 -3.34 8.05 15.38
CA ASN A 108 -4.65 8.57 15.82
C ASN A 108 -4.61 10.08 16.11
N GLU A 109 -3.55 10.62 16.71
CA GLU A 109 -3.45 12.07 16.95
C GLU A 109 -3.32 12.84 15.64
N PHE A 110 -2.51 12.33 14.71
CA PHE A 110 -2.39 12.90 13.37
C PHE A 110 -3.74 12.90 12.65
N HIS A 111 -4.46 11.78 12.67
CA HIS A 111 -5.79 11.67 12.09
C HIS A 111 -6.82 12.61 12.74
N ASN A 112 -6.87 12.66 14.08
CA ASN A 112 -7.77 13.57 14.80
C ASN A 112 -7.51 15.03 14.43
N GLY A 113 -6.23 15.39 14.20
CA GLY A 113 -5.88 16.70 13.67
C GLY A 113 -6.49 16.94 12.29
N ILE A 114 -6.41 15.96 11.37
CA ILE A 114 -7.06 16.06 10.05
C ILE A 114 -8.57 16.25 10.23
N GLU A 115 -9.23 15.42 11.02
CA GLU A 115 -10.68 15.53 11.26
C GLU A 115 -11.07 16.90 11.84
N SER A 116 -10.26 17.44 12.75
CA SER A 116 -10.54 18.74 13.38
C SER A 116 -10.46 19.93 12.43
N GLN A 117 -9.66 19.84 11.36
CA GLN A 117 -9.45 20.95 10.42
C GLN A 117 -10.15 20.75 9.08
N CYS A 118 -10.42 19.50 8.70
CA CYS A 118 -10.96 19.11 7.40
C CYS A 118 -12.40 18.57 7.50
N ASP A 119 -13.15 18.98 8.52
CA ASP A 119 -14.53 18.54 8.81
C ASP A 119 -15.49 18.76 7.63
N ASN A 120 -15.31 19.84 6.87
CA ASN A 120 -16.07 20.14 5.65
C ASN A 120 -15.83 19.12 4.52
N THR A 121 -14.66 18.48 4.52
CA THR A 121 -14.28 17.46 3.53
C THR A 121 -14.67 16.06 3.99
N ILE A 122 -14.46 15.76 5.28
CA ILE A 122 -14.80 14.49 5.91
C ILE A 122 -16.26 14.60 6.36
N SER A 123 -17.16 14.47 5.39
CA SER A 123 -18.61 14.65 5.61
C SER A 123 -19.22 13.68 6.63
N ASN A 124 -18.51 12.60 6.96
CA ASN A 124 -18.88 11.62 7.96
C ASN A 124 -17.63 11.27 8.76
N VAL A 125 -17.62 11.62 10.05
CA VAL A 125 -16.52 11.31 10.97
C VAL A 125 -16.29 9.80 10.98
N LEU A 126 -15.03 9.36 10.89
CA LEU A 126 -14.73 7.94 10.97
C LEU A 126 -15.06 7.43 12.39
N PRO A 127 -15.52 6.18 12.56
CA PRO A 127 -15.80 5.66 13.89
C PRO A 127 -14.58 5.76 14.82
N VAL A 128 -14.81 6.11 16.08
CA VAL A 128 -13.72 6.26 17.06
C VAL A 128 -12.90 4.98 17.16
N GLY A 129 -11.59 5.12 17.08
CA GLY A 129 -10.64 4.02 17.28
C GLY A 129 -10.35 3.16 16.05
N VAL A 130 -10.91 3.46 14.87
CA VAL A 130 -10.56 2.75 13.62
C VAL A 130 -9.20 3.14 13.06
N ILE A 131 -8.73 4.34 13.36
CA ILE A 131 -7.37 4.81 13.05
C ILE A 131 -6.53 4.73 14.32
N PHE A 132 -5.45 3.93 14.28
CA PHE A 132 -4.61 3.61 15.43
C PHE A 132 -3.20 3.22 14.99
N ASN A 133 -2.23 3.26 15.91
CA ASN A 133 -0.88 2.81 15.66
C ASN A 133 -0.83 1.28 15.48
N ILE A 134 -0.48 0.81 14.28
CA ILE A 134 -0.23 -0.60 14.00
C ILE A 134 1.18 -0.94 14.50
N ARG A 135 1.33 -2.08 15.18
CA ARG A 135 2.64 -2.56 15.61
C ARG A 135 3.58 -2.77 14.42
N GLU A 136 4.83 -2.33 14.55
CA GLU A 136 5.78 -2.24 13.43
C GLU A 136 5.98 -3.56 12.67
N ASP A 137 6.11 -4.69 13.37
CA ASP A 137 6.24 -6.01 12.73
C ASP A 137 4.98 -6.42 11.93
N HIS A 138 3.79 -5.99 12.37
CA HIS A 138 2.55 -6.20 11.63
C HIS A 138 2.42 -5.23 10.46
N LEU A 139 2.81 -3.97 10.63
CA LEU A 139 2.81 -2.99 9.54
C LEU A 139 3.72 -3.46 8.39
N TYR A 140 4.92 -3.95 8.72
CA TYR A 140 5.86 -4.54 7.75
C TYR A 140 5.23 -5.72 6.98
N LYS A 141 4.57 -6.64 7.70
CA LYS A 141 3.89 -7.81 7.11
C LYS A 141 2.73 -7.40 6.18
N ILE A 142 1.90 -6.46 6.60
CA ILE A 142 0.78 -5.94 5.80
C ILE A 142 1.31 -5.25 4.54
N ASP A 143 2.34 -4.43 4.70
CA ASP A 143 2.97 -3.71 3.59
C ASP A 143 3.54 -4.65 2.53
N LYS A 144 4.24 -5.72 2.96
CA LYS A 144 4.75 -6.75 2.05
C LYS A 144 3.63 -7.45 1.29
N LEU A 145 2.53 -7.79 1.95
CA LEU A 145 1.35 -8.36 1.29
C LEU A 145 0.74 -7.38 0.28
N TYR A 146 0.54 -6.12 0.67
CA TYR A 146 0.01 -5.09 -0.22
C TYR A 146 0.88 -4.92 -1.48
N ASN A 147 2.20 -4.85 -1.30
CA ASN A 147 3.17 -4.71 -2.38
C ASN A 147 3.21 -5.93 -3.32
N LEU A 148 3.01 -7.14 -2.80
CA LEU A 148 2.86 -8.36 -3.58
C LEU A 148 1.59 -8.30 -4.45
N TYR A 149 0.45 -7.94 -3.86
CA TYR A 149 -0.81 -7.80 -4.59
C TYR A 149 -0.80 -6.69 -5.64
N SER A 150 -0.20 -5.54 -5.33
CA SER A 150 -0.05 -4.44 -6.31
C SER A 150 0.71 -4.89 -7.57
N LYS A 151 1.81 -5.63 -7.41
CA LYS A 151 2.56 -6.18 -8.54
C LYS A 151 1.78 -7.26 -9.29
N TYR A 152 1.09 -8.13 -8.56
CA TYR A 152 0.20 -9.14 -9.16
C TYR A 152 -0.88 -8.49 -10.04
N ASN A 153 -1.51 -7.41 -9.60
CA ASN A 153 -2.55 -6.72 -10.38
C ASN A 153 -2.01 -6.12 -11.67
N LYS A 154 -0.80 -5.53 -11.63
CA LYS A 154 -0.12 -5.03 -12.83
C LYS A 154 0.21 -6.18 -13.79
N LEU A 155 0.77 -7.27 -13.27
CA LEU A 155 1.04 -8.48 -14.05
C LEU A 155 -0.24 -9.02 -14.71
N ASN A 156 -1.33 -9.19 -13.94
CA ASN A 156 -2.59 -9.69 -14.48
C ASN A 156 -3.14 -8.79 -15.59
N THR A 157 -3.09 -7.47 -15.40
CA THR A 157 -3.55 -6.48 -16.39
C THR A 157 -2.75 -6.57 -17.70
N ILE A 158 -1.43 -6.66 -17.60
CA ILE A 158 -0.53 -6.82 -18.75
C ILE A 158 -0.84 -8.13 -19.50
N ILE A 159 -0.94 -9.24 -18.75
CA ILE A 159 -1.20 -10.58 -19.31
C ILE A 159 -2.57 -10.64 -20.02
N GLU A 160 -3.57 -9.93 -19.49
CA GLU A 160 -4.90 -9.85 -20.10
C GLU A 160 -4.97 -8.92 -21.32
N SER A 161 -4.21 -7.84 -21.35
CA SER A 161 -4.22 -6.86 -22.45
C SER A 161 -3.35 -7.24 -23.65
N ALA A 162 -2.38 -8.16 -23.46
CA ALA A 162 -1.62 -8.85 -24.50
C ALA A 162 -0.87 -7.99 -25.57
N PRO A 163 -0.20 -6.87 -25.24
CA PRO A 163 0.70 -6.23 -26.21
C PRO A 163 2.12 -6.82 -26.10
N GLU A 164 2.73 -7.09 -27.26
CA GLU A 164 4.05 -7.73 -27.39
C GLU A 164 5.20 -6.96 -26.69
N LYS A 165 5.01 -5.66 -26.43
CA LYS A 165 5.98 -4.75 -25.80
C LYS A 165 6.16 -4.94 -24.28
N ASP A 166 5.33 -5.77 -23.63
CA ASP A 166 5.30 -5.84 -22.16
C ASP A 166 6.17 -6.96 -21.56
N LYS A 167 6.89 -7.75 -22.37
CA LYS A 167 7.71 -8.89 -21.88
C LYS A 167 8.76 -8.48 -20.85
N GLN A 168 9.45 -7.36 -21.06
CA GLN A 168 10.44 -6.84 -20.11
C GLN A 168 9.79 -6.41 -18.79
N GLU A 169 8.60 -5.84 -18.86
CA GLU A 169 7.84 -5.43 -17.68
C GLU A 169 7.35 -6.64 -16.89
N ILE A 170 6.86 -7.70 -17.56
CA ILE A 170 6.51 -8.98 -16.93
C ILE A 170 7.71 -9.57 -16.17
N LEU A 171 8.88 -9.62 -16.82
CA LEU A 171 10.11 -10.13 -16.18
C LEU A 171 10.50 -9.29 -14.96
N THR A 172 10.42 -7.97 -15.08
CA THR A 172 10.75 -7.04 -13.98
C THR A 172 9.81 -7.24 -12.80
N LEU A 173 8.49 -7.21 -13.05
CA LEU A 173 7.46 -7.35 -12.02
C LEU A 173 7.50 -8.73 -11.35
N SER A 174 7.61 -9.82 -12.12
CA SER A 174 7.69 -11.17 -11.56
C SER A 174 8.98 -11.40 -10.75
N THR A 175 10.10 -10.82 -11.18
CA THR A 175 11.35 -10.84 -10.40
C THR A 175 11.22 -10.07 -9.08
N GLN A 176 10.55 -8.91 -9.10
CA GLN A 176 10.29 -8.14 -7.88
C GLN A 176 9.34 -8.88 -6.93
N CYS A 177 8.31 -9.57 -7.46
CA CYS A 177 7.46 -10.46 -6.66
C CYS A 177 8.28 -11.56 -5.98
N CYS A 178 9.24 -12.18 -6.67
CA CYS A 178 10.12 -13.17 -6.08
C CYS A 178 10.89 -12.62 -4.87
N ALA A 179 11.48 -11.44 -5.00
CA ALA A 179 12.23 -10.82 -3.91
C ALA A 179 11.32 -10.57 -2.69
N ASP A 180 10.18 -9.91 -2.89
CA ASP A 180 9.24 -9.61 -1.81
C ASP A 180 8.63 -10.86 -1.16
N TYR A 181 8.33 -11.89 -1.95
CA TYR A 181 7.79 -13.14 -1.43
C TYR A 181 8.84 -13.88 -0.59
N ASN A 182 10.08 -13.96 -1.07
CA ASN A 182 11.17 -14.60 -0.35
C ASN A 182 11.49 -13.90 0.98
N ASP A 183 11.43 -12.57 1.00
CA ASP A 183 11.64 -11.74 2.20
C ASP A 183 10.70 -12.10 3.35
N VAL A 184 9.53 -12.67 3.08
CA VAL A 184 8.52 -12.94 4.13
C VAL A 184 8.06 -14.39 4.19
N SER A 185 8.35 -15.21 3.18
CA SER A 185 7.93 -16.62 3.13
C SER A 185 8.48 -17.46 4.27
N TYR A 186 9.66 -17.11 4.81
CA TYR A 186 10.26 -17.85 5.93
C TYR A 186 9.49 -17.67 7.24
N ILE A 187 8.75 -16.56 7.40
CA ILE A 187 7.92 -16.29 8.59
C ILE A 187 6.88 -17.40 8.79
N CYS A 188 6.48 -18.07 7.71
CA CYS A 188 5.48 -19.13 7.68
C CYS A 188 6.10 -20.54 7.61
N LYS A 189 7.40 -20.73 7.93
CA LYS A 189 8.05 -22.06 7.88
C LYS A 189 8.08 -22.78 9.24
N ASP A 190 8.00 -22.05 10.35
CA ASP A 190 7.97 -22.66 11.68
C ASP A 190 6.54 -23.09 12.04
N GLY A 191 6.37 -24.22 12.72
CA GLY A 191 5.12 -24.99 12.92
C GLY A 191 3.85 -24.29 13.47
N ASN A 192 3.85 -22.96 13.56
CA ASN A 192 2.66 -22.09 13.66
C ASN A 192 2.23 -21.50 12.29
N ALA A 193 2.79 -22.01 11.20
CA ALA A 193 2.60 -21.57 9.81
C ALA A 193 1.13 -21.47 9.36
N ASN A 194 0.24 -22.28 9.91
CA ASN A 194 -1.18 -22.32 9.52
C ASN A 194 -2.12 -21.59 10.51
N SER A 195 -1.58 -20.94 11.56
CA SER A 195 -2.40 -20.30 12.60
C SER A 195 -2.37 -18.76 12.56
N SER A 196 -1.39 -18.15 11.90
CA SER A 196 -1.35 -16.68 11.79
C SER A 196 -2.12 -16.15 10.58
N ILE A 197 -2.88 -15.07 10.79
CA ILE A 197 -3.62 -14.39 9.71
C ILE A 197 -2.69 -13.98 8.56
N PHE A 198 -1.48 -13.53 8.88
CA PHE A 198 -0.47 -13.20 7.87
C PHE A 198 -0.18 -14.38 6.93
N CYS A 199 0.10 -15.57 7.48
CA CYS A 199 0.42 -16.74 6.68
C CYS A 199 -0.77 -17.23 5.85
N ASN A 200 -1.99 -17.13 6.37
CA ASN A 200 -3.19 -17.42 5.59
C ASN A 200 -3.33 -16.46 4.39
N LYS A 201 -3.10 -15.16 4.60
CA LYS A 201 -3.14 -14.16 3.52
C LYS A 201 -2.01 -14.35 2.50
N LEU A 202 -0.81 -14.74 2.95
CA LEU A 202 0.33 -15.04 2.08
C LEU A 202 0.10 -16.30 1.24
N ASN A 203 -0.49 -17.34 1.83
CA ASN A 203 -0.87 -18.56 1.10
C ASN A 203 -1.95 -18.27 0.05
N ASN A 204 -2.95 -17.44 0.38
CA ASN A 204 -3.95 -17.00 -0.59
C ASN A 204 -3.32 -16.25 -1.77
N PHE A 205 -2.35 -15.36 -1.49
CA PHE A 205 -1.58 -14.69 -2.54
C PHE A 205 -0.83 -15.70 -3.42
N LYS A 206 -0.13 -16.66 -2.81
CA LYS A 206 0.60 -17.72 -3.52
C LYS A 206 -0.31 -18.48 -4.47
N THR A 207 -1.48 -18.93 -4.02
CA THR A 207 -2.46 -19.63 -4.85
C THR A 207 -2.89 -18.80 -6.05
N LYS A 208 -3.27 -17.52 -5.84
CA LYS A 208 -3.63 -16.61 -6.94
C LYS A 208 -2.49 -16.42 -7.95
N TYR A 209 -1.26 -16.29 -7.47
CA TYR A 209 -0.09 -16.13 -8.35
C TYR A 209 0.19 -17.39 -9.18
N GLU A 210 0.03 -18.58 -8.59
CA GLU A 210 0.15 -19.87 -9.29
C GLU A 210 -0.96 -20.06 -10.34
N GLU A 211 -2.19 -19.63 -10.05
CA GLU A 211 -3.28 -19.59 -11.03
C GLU A 211 -2.93 -18.68 -12.23
N LEU A 212 -2.34 -17.51 -11.97
CA LEU A 212 -1.88 -16.61 -13.04
C LEU A 212 -0.76 -17.26 -13.87
N LYS A 213 0.21 -17.95 -13.24
CA LYS A 213 1.24 -18.70 -13.98
C LYS A 213 0.63 -19.77 -14.88
N ASN A 214 -0.32 -20.54 -14.36
CA ASN A 214 -1.00 -21.58 -15.13
C ASN A 214 -1.75 -20.99 -16.34
N LYS A 215 -2.36 -19.81 -16.20
CA LYS A 215 -2.97 -19.07 -17.32
C LYS A 215 -1.92 -18.63 -18.35
N VAL A 216 -0.77 -18.12 -17.89
CA VAL A 216 0.34 -17.77 -18.78
C VAL A 216 0.81 -18.98 -19.60
N ASP A 217 1.02 -20.12 -18.95
CA ASP A 217 1.54 -21.31 -19.63
C ASP A 217 0.55 -21.91 -20.64
N ARG A 218 -0.74 -21.84 -20.35
CA ARG A 218 -1.79 -22.38 -21.23
C ARG A 218 -2.13 -21.44 -22.39
N ASP A 219 -2.35 -20.16 -22.08
CA ASP A 219 -3.05 -19.24 -22.97
C ASP A 219 -2.13 -18.14 -23.53
N LYS A 220 -0.95 -17.94 -22.92
CA LYS A 220 0.00 -16.86 -23.24
C LYS A 220 1.44 -17.36 -23.24
N SER A 221 1.69 -18.49 -23.91
CA SER A 221 2.99 -19.17 -23.93
C SER A 221 4.16 -18.25 -24.35
N GLU A 222 3.89 -17.22 -25.16
CA GLU A 222 4.83 -16.17 -25.53
C GLU A 222 5.42 -15.36 -24.35
N PHE A 223 4.79 -15.41 -23.18
CA PHE A 223 5.25 -14.79 -21.93
C PHE A 223 5.84 -15.78 -20.92
N SER A 224 5.75 -17.10 -21.15
CA SER A 224 6.17 -18.12 -20.19
C SER A 224 7.64 -17.98 -19.80
N ASP A 225 8.51 -17.70 -20.76
CA ASP A 225 9.96 -17.52 -20.54
C ASP A 225 10.31 -16.25 -19.73
N CYS A 226 9.39 -15.27 -19.68
CA CYS A 226 9.60 -14.00 -18.99
C CYS A 226 8.88 -13.94 -17.65
N PHE A 227 7.91 -14.81 -17.38
CA PHE A 227 7.18 -14.84 -16.11
C PHE A 227 7.87 -15.79 -15.13
N LYS A 228 8.39 -15.25 -14.03
CA LYS A 228 8.99 -16.07 -12.96
C LYS A 228 7.92 -16.59 -12.00
N SER A 229 7.81 -17.91 -11.85
CA SER A 229 6.94 -18.51 -10.84
C SER A 229 7.52 -18.33 -9.42
N LEU A 230 6.64 -18.36 -8.40
CA LEU A 230 7.09 -18.31 -7.00
C LEU A 230 7.97 -19.51 -6.61
N SER A 231 7.75 -20.67 -7.24
CA SER A 231 8.56 -21.88 -7.02
C SER A 231 9.96 -21.81 -7.62
N GLU A 232 10.16 -21.01 -8.66
CA GLU A 232 11.46 -20.79 -9.32
C GLU A 232 12.24 -19.65 -8.67
N CYS A 233 11.64 -18.91 -7.74
CA CYS A 233 12.30 -17.82 -7.05
C CYS A 233 13.54 -18.36 -6.31
N PRO A 234 14.73 -17.78 -6.52
CA PRO A 234 15.95 -18.26 -5.88
C PRO A 234 15.82 -18.13 -4.36
N ASN A 235 16.03 -19.22 -3.63
CA ASN A 235 16.05 -19.18 -2.17
C ASN A 235 17.19 -18.25 -1.71
N THR A 236 16.84 -17.07 -1.21
CA THR A 236 17.79 -16.01 -0.80
C THR A 236 18.70 -16.41 0.38
N LYS A 237 18.48 -17.58 1.00
CA LYS A 237 19.38 -18.13 2.03
C LYS A 237 20.74 -18.60 1.51
N ILE A 238 20.94 -18.74 0.19
CA ILE A 238 22.23 -19.19 -0.39
C ILE A 238 23.11 -18.01 -0.86
N ILE A 239 22.54 -16.81 -1.07
CA ILE A 239 23.25 -15.67 -1.67
C ILE A 239 23.00 -14.37 -0.89
N SER A 240 23.33 -14.35 0.41
CA SER A 240 23.28 -13.12 1.24
C SER A 240 24.65 -12.78 1.83
N THR A 241 25.71 -12.91 1.03
CA THR A 241 27.05 -12.41 1.37
C THR A 241 27.55 -11.31 0.44
N ALA A 242 26.71 -10.78 -0.47
CA ALA A 242 27.10 -9.66 -1.31
C ALA A 242 25.96 -8.62 -1.44
N VAL A 243 26.31 -7.38 -1.08
CA VAL A 243 25.61 -6.11 -1.31
C VAL A 243 24.46 -5.78 -0.34
N THR A 244 24.82 -5.51 0.92
CA THR A 244 24.17 -4.45 1.69
C THR A 244 24.53 -3.10 1.06
N GLY A 245 23.66 -2.57 0.20
CA GLY A 245 23.90 -1.28 -0.43
C GLY A 245 22.89 -0.93 -1.51
N SER A 246 21.63 -0.77 -1.13
CA SER A 246 20.64 0.19 -1.67
C SER A 246 19.23 -0.24 -1.26
N ILE A 247 18.68 0.37 -0.21
CA ILE A 247 17.25 0.33 0.09
C ILE A 247 16.57 1.24 -0.93
N ILE A 248 16.32 0.75 -2.13
CA ILE A 248 15.43 1.39 -3.11
C ILE A 248 14.63 0.29 -3.79
N GLY A 249 13.74 -0.31 -3.01
CA GLY A 249 12.68 -1.20 -3.47
C GLY A 249 11.32 -0.78 -2.91
N LEU A 250 11.18 0.47 -2.49
CA LEU A 250 9.86 1.07 -2.30
C LEU A 250 9.39 1.42 -3.71
N ILE A 251 8.57 0.58 -4.33
CA ILE A 251 7.58 1.12 -5.26
C ILE A 251 6.84 2.14 -4.39
N PRO A 252 6.95 3.46 -4.66
CA PRO A 252 6.11 4.38 -3.94
C PRO A 252 4.69 3.91 -4.23
N LEU A 253 3.89 3.76 -3.18
CA LEU A 253 2.45 3.54 -3.24
C LEU A 253 1.74 4.50 -4.23
N LEU A 254 2.45 5.57 -4.63
CA LEU A 254 2.20 6.46 -5.73
C LEU A 254 3.07 6.08 -6.94
N GLY A 255 2.47 5.52 -7.98
CA GLY A 255 3.02 5.69 -9.31
C GLY A 255 3.22 7.19 -9.55
N VAL A 256 4.49 7.61 -9.65
CA VAL A 256 4.97 8.95 -10.01
C VAL A 256 4.80 10.03 -8.94
N LEU A 257 5.91 10.41 -8.27
CA LEU A 257 6.28 11.82 -8.03
C LEU A 257 7.81 11.96 -7.87
N TYR A 258 8.53 11.81 -8.98
CA TYR A 258 9.58 12.76 -9.35
C TYR A 258 9.40 13.04 -10.85
N LYS A 259 8.39 13.84 -11.16
CA LYS A 259 8.48 14.74 -12.30
C LYS A 259 9.42 15.86 -11.83
N VAL A 260 10.73 15.59 -11.79
CA VAL A 260 11.72 16.67 -11.72
C VAL A 260 11.62 17.37 -13.06
N SER A 261 11.12 18.60 -12.98
CA SER A 261 11.20 19.69 -13.92
C SER A 261 12.27 19.49 -14.98
N GLU A 262 11.94 19.74 -16.24
CA GLU A 262 12.92 20.04 -17.28
C GLU A 262 13.96 21.00 -16.70
N LEU A 263 15.18 20.50 -16.46
CA LEU A 263 16.34 21.35 -16.26
C LEU A 263 16.57 22.03 -17.61
N ASN A 264 15.99 23.21 -17.76
CA ASN A 264 16.40 24.18 -18.78
C ASN A 264 17.85 24.57 -18.48
N ILE A 265 18.79 23.71 -18.89
CA ILE A 265 20.18 24.10 -19.06
C ILE A 265 20.19 24.94 -20.34
N LYS A 266 20.07 26.26 -20.16
CA LYS A 266 20.54 27.18 -21.19
C LYS A 266 22.06 27.01 -21.27
N LEU A 267 22.53 26.41 -22.36
CA LEU A 267 23.90 26.51 -22.84
C LEU A 267 24.24 27.98 -23.14
#